data_AF-A0A8H5PBT4-F1
#
_entry.id   AF-A0A8H5PBT4-F1
#
_cell.length_a   1.000
_cell.length_b   1.000
_cell.length_c   1.000
_cell.angle_alpha   90.00
_cell.angle_beta   90.00
_cell.angle_gamma   90.00
#
_symmetry.space_group_name_H-M   'P 1'
#
loop_
_entity.id
_entity.type
_entity.pdbx_description
1 polymer ?
#
loop_
_entity_poly.entity_id
_entity_poly.type
_entity_poly.pdbx_seq_one_letter_code
_entity_poly.pdbx_strand_id
1 'polypeptide(L)'
;MSAQTPTRHNGTNGAAASTKGQLDASKLNFDLTTALKDIPKPGSVELWEQNVATDHMVTCRWTVQNGWDDPVIKPFGDLTISPLASCLHYATQCFEGMKVYRGYDNRVRLFRPDRNARRLVMSAERVSLPSFDPEQLVELIKALVRVDGRRWLSEPGSFRYIRPALIGTGRQLGIQIPKEAILMVTMVCWPDFSTEVPPGVNPRSDLRLITSRNDTIRAWPGGFGYAKVGANYGPSFASHCEAQQAGYDQVLWLLGDEGLVTEAGASNFFAVVRDEKTSKPVLLTAPLTDRVILDGVTRRSVLDLVQNRLSEELEVREAKFTIKDVEAAWRKGLLQEAFVSGTAFFIKNVSTIRVGDFNIDLPQKQDDGSGFGPRIKSWLKDIMFGGEDHEWGVIVE
;
A
#
# COMPACT_ATOMS: atom_id res chain seq x y z
N MET A 1 9.55 -53.78 -32.42
CA MET A 1 9.74 -54.01 -30.97
C MET A 1 9.32 -52.72 -30.25
N SER A 2 8.04 -52.45 -30.02
CA SER A 2 7.17 -53.02 -28.97
C SER A 2 7.73 -52.89 -27.56
N ALA A 3 7.26 -51.89 -26.83
CA ALA A 3 6.86 -52.02 -25.42
C ALA A 3 5.99 -50.81 -25.01
N GLN A 4 4.67 -50.98 -25.15
CA GLN A 4 3.71 -50.40 -24.21
C GLN A 4 3.87 -51.11 -22.86
N THR A 5 3.70 -50.46 -21.71
CA THR A 5 2.61 -50.66 -20.74
C THR A 5 2.74 -49.65 -19.55
N PRO A 6 1.82 -49.55 -18.56
CA PRO A 6 1.01 -48.33 -18.36
C PRO A 6 1.09 -47.78 -16.91
N THR A 7 0.40 -46.68 -16.61
CA THR A 7 -0.08 -46.43 -15.24
C THR A 7 -1.49 -45.84 -15.24
N ARG A 8 -2.33 -46.46 -14.41
CA ARG A 8 -3.77 -46.26 -14.23
C ARG A 8 -4.09 -45.07 -13.33
N HIS A 9 -5.28 -44.53 -13.58
CA HIS A 9 -6.23 -43.80 -12.73
C HIS A 9 -5.84 -43.41 -11.29
N ASN A 10 -6.20 -42.17 -10.94
CA ASN A 10 -7.00 -41.94 -9.74
C ASN A 10 -7.94 -40.73 -9.87
N GLY A 11 -9.24 -41.03 -9.80
CA GLY A 11 -10.31 -40.24 -9.20
C GLY A 11 -10.44 -38.77 -9.59
N THR A 12 -11.26 -38.50 -10.60
CA THR A 12 -12.13 -37.31 -10.56
C THR A 12 -13.18 -37.54 -9.48
N ASN A 13 -12.81 -37.33 -8.22
CA ASN A 13 -13.79 -37.17 -7.16
C ASN A 13 -14.45 -35.82 -7.37
N GLY A 14 -15.69 -35.85 -7.83
CA GLY A 14 -16.62 -34.75 -7.67
C GLY A 14 -16.67 -34.36 -6.20
N ALA A 15 -15.95 -33.30 -5.85
CA ALA A 15 -16.31 -32.51 -4.69
C ALA A 15 -17.49 -31.66 -5.14
N ALA A 16 -18.69 -32.02 -4.69
CA ALA A 16 -19.77 -31.04 -4.59
C ALA A 16 -19.16 -29.78 -3.98
N ALA A 17 -19.13 -28.68 -4.73
CA ALA A 17 -18.66 -27.41 -4.22
C ALA A 17 -19.47 -27.14 -2.94
N SER A 18 -18.82 -27.19 -1.77
CA SER A 18 -19.50 -26.90 -0.53
C SER A 18 -20.05 -25.49 -0.66
N THR A 19 -21.37 -25.33 -0.62
CA THR A 19 -22.07 -24.03 -0.66
C THR A 19 -21.85 -23.29 0.67
N LYS A 20 -20.59 -23.09 1.05
CA LYS A 20 -20.21 -22.21 2.15
C LYS A 20 -20.52 -20.77 1.73
N GLY A 21 -20.95 -19.95 2.68
CA GLY A 21 -21.24 -18.54 2.48
C GLY A 21 -20.06 -17.85 1.80
N GLN A 22 -20.34 -17.18 0.69
CA GLN A 22 -19.41 -16.24 0.05
C GLN A 22 -19.61 -14.87 0.66
N LEU A 23 -18.57 -14.04 0.68
CA LEU A 23 -18.70 -12.65 1.07
C LEU A 23 -19.67 -11.99 0.07
N ASP A 24 -20.75 -11.39 0.57
CA ASP A 24 -21.81 -10.85 -0.27
C ASP A 24 -22.23 -9.48 0.26
N ALA A 25 -21.83 -8.43 -0.45
CA ALA A 25 -22.13 -7.06 -0.09
C ALA A 25 -23.62 -6.71 -0.24
N SER A 26 -24.40 -7.49 -1.00
CA SER A 26 -25.84 -7.26 -1.14
C SER A 26 -26.63 -7.61 0.12
N LYS A 27 -26.03 -8.40 1.02
CA LYS A 27 -26.59 -8.78 2.33
C LYS A 27 -26.13 -7.89 3.48
N LEU A 28 -25.54 -6.73 3.15
CA LEU A 28 -25.02 -5.81 4.14
C LEU A 28 -26.12 -5.30 5.08
N ASN A 29 -25.92 -5.51 6.37
CA ASN A 29 -26.77 -5.00 7.44
C ASN A 29 -26.21 -3.67 8.00
N PHE A 30 -27.09 -2.83 8.54
CA PHE A 30 -26.75 -1.52 9.07
C PHE A 30 -27.16 -1.41 10.55
N ASP A 31 -26.18 -1.15 11.41
CA ASP A 31 -26.32 -0.82 12.82
C ASP A 31 -25.67 0.55 13.03
N LEU A 32 -26.41 1.62 12.76
CA LEU A 32 -25.84 2.97 12.70
C LEU A 32 -25.94 3.67 14.06
N THR A 33 -24.84 4.33 14.48
CA THR A 33 -24.84 5.15 15.69
C THR A 33 -25.47 6.52 15.42
N THR A 34 -26.16 7.05 16.43
CA THR A 34 -26.56 8.47 16.50
C THR A 34 -25.60 9.30 17.35
N ALA A 35 -24.74 8.66 18.13
CA ALA A 35 -23.66 9.30 18.88
C ALA A 35 -22.45 9.50 17.96
N LEU A 36 -22.39 10.66 17.29
CA LEU A 36 -21.35 11.01 16.33
C LEU A 36 -20.12 11.59 17.04
N LYS A 37 -18.92 11.21 16.60
CA LYS A 37 -17.64 11.70 17.12
C LYS A 37 -17.29 13.07 16.55
N ASP A 38 -16.51 13.88 17.25
CA ASP A 38 -15.99 15.12 16.68
C ASP A 38 -15.00 14.86 15.53
N ILE A 39 -15.01 15.74 14.53
CA ILE A 39 -14.06 15.70 13.42
C ILE A 39 -12.84 16.54 13.81
N PRO A 40 -11.62 15.98 13.80
CA PRO A 40 -10.40 16.73 14.07
C PRO A 40 -10.26 17.91 13.12
N LYS A 41 -9.77 19.04 13.64
CA LYS A 41 -9.46 20.21 12.81
C LYS A 41 -8.24 19.91 11.93
N PRO A 42 -8.15 20.47 10.72
CA PRO A 42 -6.93 20.41 9.92
C PRO A 42 -5.71 20.85 10.73
N GLY A 43 -4.61 20.10 10.63
CA GLY A 43 -3.37 20.37 11.35
C GLY A 43 -3.39 20.16 12.87
N SER A 44 -4.48 19.65 13.45
CA SER A 44 -4.57 19.40 14.90
C SER A 44 -3.70 18.21 15.33
N VAL A 45 -3.34 18.15 16.63
CA VAL A 45 -2.50 17.07 17.17
C VAL A 45 -3.16 15.71 16.96
N GLU A 46 -4.47 15.63 17.16
CA GLU A 46 -5.27 14.41 16.99
C GLU A 46 -5.22 13.86 15.56
N LEU A 47 -5.15 14.73 14.54
CA LEU A 47 -4.95 14.31 13.15
C LEU A 47 -3.56 13.67 12.96
N TRP A 48 -2.53 14.26 13.56
CA TRP A 48 -1.14 13.78 13.44
C TRP A 48 -0.87 12.50 14.22
N GLU A 49 -1.61 12.26 15.31
CA GLU A 49 -1.61 11.00 16.05
C GLU A 49 -2.21 9.82 15.26
N GLN A 50 -2.96 10.09 14.18
CA GLN A 50 -3.53 9.08 13.27
C GLN A 50 -4.42 8.04 13.99
N ASN A 51 -5.03 8.41 15.12
CA ASN A 51 -5.84 7.53 15.96
C ASN A 51 -7.35 7.79 15.84
N VAL A 52 -7.77 8.77 15.02
CA VAL A 52 -9.19 9.11 14.86
C VAL A 52 -9.81 8.38 13.67
N ALA A 53 -10.65 7.40 13.97
CA ALA A 53 -11.52 6.72 13.01
C ALA A 53 -12.90 7.39 12.91
N THR A 54 -13.56 7.18 11.78
CA THR A 54 -14.92 7.67 11.51
C THR A 54 -15.95 6.97 12.40
N ASP A 55 -17.22 7.36 12.27
CA ASP A 55 -18.28 6.89 13.17
C ASP A 55 -18.53 5.38 13.06
N HIS A 56 -18.33 4.80 11.87
CA HIS A 56 -18.64 3.39 11.59
C HIS A 56 -17.46 2.59 11.05
N MET A 57 -17.62 1.28 11.04
CA MET A 57 -16.73 0.32 10.38
C MET A 57 -17.55 -0.82 9.75
N VAL A 58 -17.01 -1.45 8.71
CA VAL A 58 -17.55 -2.73 8.21
C VAL A 58 -16.89 -3.85 8.99
N THR A 59 -17.67 -4.87 9.37
CA THR A 59 -17.16 -6.15 9.88
C THR A 59 -17.88 -7.31 9.20
N CYS A 60 -17.15 -8.39 8.93
CA CYS A 60 -17.71 -9.63 8.43
C CYS A 60 -16.89 -10.81 8.96
N ARG A 61 -17.55 -11.72 9.67
CA ARG A 61 -16.91 -12.92 10.23
C ARG A 61 -16.89 -14.02 9.18
N TRP A 62 -15.86 -14.85 9.25
CA TRP A 62 -15.77 -16.10 8.51
C TRP A 62 -15.51 -17.27 9.44
N THR A 63 -16.10 -18.42 9.14
CA THR A 63 -15.79 -19.70 9.80
C THR A 63 -15.57 -20.80 8.77
N VAL A 64 -14.74 -21.78 9.10
CA VAL A 64 -14.49 -22.93 8.23
C VAL A 64 -15.75 -23.76 7.98
N GLN A 65 -16.72 -23.76 8.91
CA GLN A 65 -17.97 -24.50 8.81
C GLN A 65 -18.96 -23.81 7.87
N ASN A 66 -19.19 -22.50 8.06
CA ASN A 66 -20.30 -21.79 7.41
C ASN A 66 -19.86 -20.90 6.24
N GLY A 67 -18.58 -20.56 6.13
CA GLY A 67 -18.11 -19.52 5.22
C GLY A 67 -18.23 -18.14 5.83
N TRP A 68 -18.43 -17.13 4.97
CA TRP A 68 -18.66 -15.74 5.36
C TRP A 68 -20.09 -15.54 5.87
N ASP A 69 -20.22 -14.85 7.00
CA ASP A 69 -21.49 -14.35 7.52
C ASP A 69 -21.93 -13.11 6.74
N ASP A 70 -23.17 -12.64 6.95
CA ASP A 70 -23.62 -11.38 6.37
C ASP A 70 -22.80 -10.20 6.93
N PRO A 71 -22.26 -9.30 6.07
CA PRO A 71 -21.47 -8.19 6.53
C PRO A 71 -22.35 -7.15 7.27
N VAL A 72 -21.73 -6.38 8.16
CA VAL A 72 -22.42 -5.35 8.96
C VAL A 72 -21.62 -4.05 8.95
N ILE A 73 -22.25 -2.92 8.62
CA ILE A 73 -21.77 -1.60 9.02
C ILE A 73 -22.28 -1.35 10.43
N LYS A 74 -21.35 -1.14 11.37
CA LYS A 74 -21.66 -0.94 12.78
C LYS A 74 -20.83 0.22 13.37
N PRO A 75 -21.13 0.71 14.58
CA PRO A 75 -20.32 1.76 15.18
C PRO A 75 -18.87 1.27 15.34
N PHE A 76 -17.91 2.15 15.05
CA PHE A 76 -16.50 1.84 15.24
C PHE A 76 -16.21 1.51 16.71
N GLY A 77 -15.50 0.42 16.96
CA GLY A 77 -15.11 0.03 18.31
C GLY A 77 -14.10 -1.12 18.33
N ASP A 78 -13.68 -1.45 19.55
CA ASP A 78 -12.67 -2.49 19.78
C ASP A 78 -13.15 -3.89 19.40
N LEU A 79 -12.20 -4.74 19.00
CA LEU A 79 -12.47 -6.13 18.69
C LEU A 79 -12.38 -7.01 19.93
N THR A 80 -13.43 -7.79 20.19
CA THR A 80 -13.37 -8.88 21.17
C THR A 80 -12.91 -10.15 20.46
N ILE A 81 -11.65 -10.54 20.68
CA ILE A 81 -11.07 -11.78 20.12
C ILE A 81 -10.48 -12.66 21.22
N SER A 82 -10.34 -13.95 20.92
CA SER A 82 -9.68 -14.88 21.82
C SER A 82 -8.22 -14.48 22.04
N PRO A 83 -7.67 -14.55 23.27
CA PRO A 83 -6.24 -14.40 23.48
C PRO A 83 -5.43 -15.51 22.81
N LEU A 84 -6.07 -16.59 22.35
CA LEU A 84 -5.45 -17.66 21.56
C LEU A 84 -5.52 -17.43 20.04
N ALA A 85 -5.98 -16.25 19.59
CA ALA A 85 -6.14 -15.93 18.18
C ALA A 85 -4.80 -15.97 17.44
N SER A 86 -4.75 -16.69 16.32
CA SER A 86 -3.51 -16.87 15.54
C SER A 86 -2.92 -15.55 15.02
N CYS A 87 -3.72 -14.49 14.83
CA CYS A 87 -3.21 -13.18 14.45
C CYS A 87 -2.27 -12.58 15.52
N LEU A 88 -2.50 -12.88 16.81
CA LEU A 88 -1.72 -12.38 17.93
C LEU A 88 -0.38 -13.13 18.09
N HIS A 89 -0.33 -14.40 17.70
CA HIS A 89 0.82 -15.28 17.95
C HIS A 89 1.65 -15.58 16.71
N TYR A 90 1.01 -15.69 15.54
CA TYR A 90 1.61 -16.21 14.31
C TYR A 90 1.45 -15.28 13.12
N ALA A 91 1.05 -14.02 13.38
CA ALA A 91 0.88 -12.98 12.37
C ALA A 91 0.02 -13.42 11.17
N THR A 92 -1.02 -14.24 11.40
CA THR A 92 -2.04 -14.56 10.39
C THR A 92 -2.95 -13.36 10.20
N GLN A 93 -2.41 -12.32 9.57
CA GLN A 93 -3.06 -11.04 9.33
C GLN A 93 -2.49 -10.34 8.10
N CYS A 94 -3.39 -9.78 7.30
CA CYS A 94 -3.05 -8.92 6.16
C CYS A 94 -3.94 -7.67 6.17
N PHE A 95 -3.51 -6.64 5.44
CA PHE A 95 -4.22 -5.38 5.38
C PHE A 95 -4.04 -4.69 4.04
N GLU A 96 -4.90 -3.71 3.79
CA GLU A 96 -4.81 -2.83 2.63
C GLU A 96 -4.79 -1.35 3.03
N GLY A 97 -4.48 -0.51 2.04
CA GLY A 97 -4.35 0.92 2.24
C GLY A 97 -4.68 1.70 0.99
N MET A 98 -5.79 2.42 1.04
CA MET A 98 -6.23 3.32 -0.02
C MET A 98 -6.77 4.61 0.58
N LYS A 99 -7.10 5.56 -0.28
CA LYS A 99 -7.73 6.82 0.10
C LYS A 99 -9.01 7.01 -0.69
N VAL A 100 -9.95 7.71 -0.08
CA VAL A 100 -11.15 8.25 -0.71
C VAL A 100 -11.01 9.77 -0.71
N TYR A 101 -11.39 10.39 -1.82
CA TYR A 101 -11.18 11.81 -2.10
C TYR A 101 -12.51 12.50 -2.34
N ARG A 102 -12.66 13.71 -1.81
CA ARG A 102 -13.66 14.65 -2.31
C ARG A 102 -12.97 15.57 -3.32
N GLY A 103 -13.33 15.40 -4.59
CA GLY A 103 -12.80 16.22 -5.67
C GLY A 103 -13.23 17.67 -5.57
N TYR A 104 -12.53 18.54 -6.30
CA TYR A 104 -12.91 19.95 -6.46
C TYR A 104 -14.23 20.12 -7.21
N ASP A 105 -14.63 19.09 -7.96
CA ASP A 105 -15.93 18.94 -8.60
C ASP A 105 -17.03 18.41 -7.67
N ASN A 106 -16.76 18.33 -6.35
CA ASN A 106 -17.65 17.82 -5.32
C ASN A 106 -18.03 16.32 -5.42
N ARG A 107 -17.45 15.55 -6.34
CA ARG A 107 -17.69 14.11 -6.41
C ARG A 107 -16.72 13.35 -5.50
N VAL A 108 -17.20 12.27 -4.90
CA VAL A 108 -16.39 11.39 -4.05
C VAL A 108 -15.82 10.27 -4.91
N ARG A 109 -14.52 9.99 -4.78
CA ARG A 109 -13.82 8.98 -5.60
C ARG A 109 -12.90 8.08 -4.78
N LEU A 110 -12.80 6.83 -5.22
CA LEU A 110 -11.75 5.89 -4.84
C LEU A 110 -10.73 5.79 -5.99
N PHE A 111 -9.45 5.70 -5.66
CA PHE A 111 -8.40 5.54 -6.67
C PHE A 111 -8.00 4.07 -6.84
N ARG A 112 -8.30 3.49 -8.01
CA ARG A 112 -8.00 2.09 -8.40
C ARG A 112 -8.32 1.05 -7.30
N PRO A 113 -9.51 1.08 -6.66
CA PRO A 113 -9.84 0.22 -5.52
C PRO A 113 -9.82 -1.28 -5.88
N ASP A 114 -10.06 -1.63 -7.15
CA ASP A 114 -9.99 -2.99 -7.68
C ASP A 114 -8.58 -3.61 -7.49
N ARG A 115 -7.52 -2.80 -7.65
CA ARG A 115 -6.13 -3.25 -7.48
C ARG A 115 -5.82 -3.53 -6.03
N ASN A 116 -6.27 -2.67 -5.12
CA ASN A 116 -6.14 -2.91 -3.68
C ASN A 116 -6.90 -4.17 -3.26
N ALA A 117 -8.14 -4.35 -3.71
CA ALA A 117 -8.95 -5.51 -3.34
C ALA A 117 -8.32 -6.84 -3.80
N ARG A 118 -7.84 -6.92 -5.05
CA ARG A 118 -7.11 -8.10 -5.54
C ARG A 118 -5.84 -8.38 -4.74
N ARG A 119 -5.10 -7.33 -4.34
CA ARG A 119 -3.88 -7.50 -3.53
C ARG A 119 -4.20 -7.95 -2.10
N LEU A 120 -5.34 -7.55 -1.53
CA LEU A 120 -5.79 -8.08 -0.23
C LEU A 120 -6.08 -9.58 -0.33
N VAL A 121 -6.80 -10.03 -1.36
CA VAL A 121 -7.09 -11.45 -1.60
C VAL A 121 -5.80 -12.26 -1.72
N MET A 122 -4.86 -11.81 -2.57
CA MET A 122 -3.56 -12.46 -2.68
C MET A 122 -2.79 -12.51 -1.34
N SER A 123 -2.85 -11.42 -0.56
CA SER A 123 -2.21 -11.37 0.75
C SER A 123 -2.87 -12.30 1.75
N ALA A 124 -4.21 -12.45 1.72
CA ALA A 124 -4.97 -13.37 2.53
C ALA A 124 -4.58 -14.83 2.24
N GLU A 125 -4.53 -15.20 0.96
CA GLU A 125 -4.10 -16.52 0.52
C GLU A 125 -2.68 -16.85 0.99
N ARG A 126 -1.77 -15.86 0.95
CA ARG A 126 -0.38 -16.06 1.40
C ARG A 126 -0.26 -16.47 2.86
N VAL A 127 -1.17 -16.01 3.72
CA VAL A 127 -1.20 -16.35 5.16
C VAL A 127 -2.36 -17.29 5.52
N SER A 128 -2.88 -18.03 4.53
CA SER A 128 -3.93 -19.04 4.71
C SER A 128 -5.23 -18.51 5.35
N LEU A 129 -5.55 -17.25 5.10
CA LEU A 129 -6.83 -16.64 5.45
C LEU A 129 -7.85 -16.89 4.33
N PRO A 130 -9.16 -16.81 4.62
CA PRO A 130 -10.20 -17.07 3.64
C PRO A 130 -10.13 -16.10 2.47
N SER A 131 -10.28 -16.64 1.25
CA SER A 131 -10.46 -15.86 0.03
C SER A 131 -11.89 -15.33 -0.08
N PHE A 132 -12.08 -14.33 -0.94
CA PHE A 132 -13.36 -13.69 -1.24
C PHE A 132 -13.26 -13.02 -2.62
N ASP A 133 -14.41 -12.69 -3.21
CA ASP A 133 -14.44 -11.91 -4.45
C ASP A 133 -14.00 -10.45 -4.18
N PRO A 134 -12.94 -9.95 -4.85
CA PRO A 134 -12.47 -8.58 -4.70
C PRO A 134 -13.56 -7.51 -4.91
N GLU A 135 -14.54 -7.74 -5.78
CA GLU A 135 -15.59 -6.76 -6.07
C GLU A 135 -16.50 -6.54 -4.86
N GLN A 136 -16.75 -7.60 -4.09
CA GLN A 136 -17.57 -7.55 -2.87
C GLN A 136 -16.90 -6.65 -1.82
N LEU A 137 -15.58 -6.69 -1.69
CA LEU A 137 -14.85 -5.77 -0.81
C LEU A 137 -14.98 -4.32 -1.29
N VAL A 138 -14.90 -4.07 -2.60
CA VAL A 138 -15.05 -2.72 -3.15
C VAL A 138 -16.44 -2.16 -2.85
N GLU A 139 -17.50 -2.96 -2.98
CA GLU A 139 -18.85 -2.54 -2.65
C GLU A 139 -19.05 -2.28 -1.15
N LEU A 140 -18.44 -3.08 -0.27
CA LEU A 140 -18.43 -2.80 1.18
C LEU A 140 -17.72 -1.49 1.52
N ILE A 141 -16.60 -1.20 0.85
CA ILE A 141 -15.88 0.06 1.01
C ILE A 141 -16.76 1.24 0.55
N LYS A 142 -17.40 1.13 -0.62
CA LYS A 142 -18.32 2.16 -1.13
C LYS A 142 -19.48 2.38 -0.16
N ALA A 143 -20.07 1.32 0.39
CA ALA A 143 -21.15 1.43 1.37
C ALA A 143 -20.70 2.21 2.62
N LEU A 144 -19.52 1.92 3.17
CA LEU A 144 -18.97 2.69 4.30
C LEU A 144 -18.77 4.16 3.94
N VAL A 145 -18.23 4.43 2.75
CA VAL A 145 -18.02 5.80 2.25
C VAL A 145 -19.35 6.54 2.07
N ARG A 146 -20.43 5.88 1.63
CA ARG A 146 -21.77 6.49 1.53
C ARG A 146 -22.32 6.90 2.90
N VAL A 147 -22.11 6.05 3.92
CA VAL A 147 -22.57 6.31 5.29
C VAL A 147 -21.77 7.45 5.93
N ASP A 148 -20.45 7.31 6.00
CA ASP A 148 -19.61 8.25 6.77
C ASP A 148 -19.12 9.44 5.92
N GLY A 149 -18.95 9.26 4.61
CA GLY A 149 -18.29 10.25 3.75
C GLY A 149 -19.03 11.57 3.66
N ARG A 150 -20.37 11.60 3.78
CA ARG A 150 -21.13 12.87 3.76
C ARG A 150 -20.67 13.83 4.86
N ARG A 151 -20.35 13.31 6.04
CA ARG A 151 -19.92 14.09 7.20
C ARG A 151 -18.39 14.17 7.27
N TRP A 152 -17.71 13.04 7.11
CA TRP A 152 -16.28 12.94 7.31
C TRP A 152 -15.45 13.40 6.12
N LEU A 153 -16.04 13.62 4.95
CA LEU A 153 -15.41 14.18 3.75
C LEU A 153 -16.26 15.33 3.24
N SER A 154 -16.50 16.38 4.02
CA SER A 154 -17.36 17.50 3.58
C SER A 154 -16.66 18.44 2.59
N GLU A 155 -15.37 18.69 2.79
CA GLU A 155 -14.64 19.74 2.08
C GLU A 155 -14.04 19.26 0.75
N PRO A 156 -14.24 19.98 -0.36
CA PRO A 156 -13.48 19.79 -1.60
C PRO A 156 -11.97 19.82 -1.38
N GLY A 157 -11.23 18.98 -2.11
CA GLY A 157 -9.78 18.86 -1.96
C GLY A 157 -9.33 18.07 -0.73
N SER A 158 -10.26 17.46 0.03
CA SER A 158 -9.94 16.63 1.19
C SER A 158 -9.97 15.12 0.87
N PHE A 159 -9.35 14.32 1.74
CA PHE A 159 -9.37 12.86 1.66
C PHE A 159 -9.45 12.20 3.04
N ARG A 160 -9.79 10.92 3.04
CA ARG A 160 -9.69 10.03 4.21
C ARG A 160 -8.99 8.74 3.80
N TYR A 161 -8.33 8.11 4.76
CA TYR A 161 -7.64 6.85 4.52
C TYR A 161 -8.57 5.69 4.84
N ILE A 162 -8.60 4.68 3.99
CA ILE A 162 -9.40 3.46 4.17
C ILE A 162 -8.43 2.30 4.43
N ARG A 163 -8.70 1.56 5.52
CA ARG A 163 -7.90 0.45 6.02
C ARG A 163 -8.74 -0.81 6.11
N PRO A 164 -8.82 -1.60 5.03
CA PRO A 164 -9.27 -2.99 5.11
C PRO A 164 -8.22 -3.84 5.83
N ALA A 165 -8.65 -4.79 6.64
CA ALA A 165 -7.80 -5.77 7.29
C ALA A 165 -8.52 -7.10 7.45
N LEU A 166 -7.79 -8.20 7.32
CA LEU A 166 -8.29 -9.56 7.53
C LEU A 166 -7.36 -10.26 8.53
N ILE A 167 -7.94 -10.75 9.62
CA ILE A 167 -7.18 -11.36 10.72
C ILE A 167 -7.76 -12.74 11.09
N GLY A 168 -6.89 -13.69 11.41
CA GLY A 168 -7.27 -15.01 11.93
C GLY A 168 -7.61 -14.94 13.41
N THR A 169 -8.85 -15.26 13.77
CA THR A 169 -9.41 -15.10 15.13
C THR A 169 -9.75 -16.42 15.83
N GLY A 170 -9.42 -17.55 15.19
CA GLY A 170 -9.69 -18.89 15.72
C GLY A 170 -9.08 -19.14 17.10
N ARG A 171 -9.78 -19.92 17.92
CA ARG A 171 -9.41 -20.19 19.33
C ARG A 171 -8.38 -21.30 19.48
N GLN A 172 -7.36 -21.34 18.62
CA GLN A 172 -6.38 -22.44 18.62
C GLN A 172 -4.95 -21.92 18.73
N LEU A 173 -4.25 -22.35 19.77
CA LEU A 173 -2.83 -22.02 19.97
C LEU A 173 -1.90 -22.86 19.08
N GLY A 174 -2.26 -24.10 18.73
CA GLY A 174 -1.40 -24.91 17.86
C GLY A 174 -1.27 -24.30 16.46
N ILE A 175 -0.07 -24.40 15.85
CA ILE A 175 0.20 -23.96 14.48
C ILE A 175 -0.70 -24.73 13.50
N GLN A 176 -1.77 -24.09 13.04
CA GLN A 176 -2.73 -24.64 12.11
C GLN A 176 -3.38 -23.53 11.28
N ILE A 177 -4.01 -23.91 10.18
CA ILE A 177 -4.79 -22.99 9.36
C ILE A 177 -5.92 -22.37 10.21
N PRO A 178 -6.09 -21.03 10.21
CA PRO A 178 -7.15 -20.38 10.96
C PRO A 178 -8.53 -20.95 10.59
N LYS A 179 -9.32 -21.33 11.60
CA LYS A 179 -10.69 -21.83 11.42
C LYS A 179 -11.75 -20.73 11.50
N GLU A 180 -11.35 -19.55 11.95
CA GLU A 180 -12.18 -18.36 12.04
C GLU A 180 -11.34 -17.14 11.66
N ALA A 181 -11.96 -16.18 11.01
CA ALA A 181 -11.34 -14.91 10.63
C ALA A 181 -12.36 -13.77 10.70
N ILE A 182 -11.87 -12.53 10.75
CA ILE A 182 -12.69 -11.33 10.64
C ILE A 182 -12.09 -10.42 9.58
N LEU A 183 -12.90 -10.08 8.57
CA LEU A 183 -12.66 -8.95 7.67
C LEU A 183 -13.22 -7.69 8.34
N MET A 184 -12.44 -6.62 8.32
CA MET A 184 -12.87 -5.30 8.76
C MET A 184 -12.44 -4.22 7.78
N VAL A 185 -13.27 -3.18 7.63
CA VAL A 185 -12.92 -1.97 6.88
C VAL A 185 -13.16 -0.77 7.78
N THR A 186 -12.13 0.04 7.98
CA THR A 186 -12.19 1.28 8.74
C THR A 186 -11.83 2.46 7.85
N MET A 187 -12.39 3.63 8.16
CA MET A 187 -12.00 4.89 7.54
C MET A 187 -11.45 5.81 8.63
N VAL A 188 -10.32 6.45 8.37
CA VAL A 188 -9.57 7.22 9.36
C VAL A 188 -9.17 8.59 8.84
N CYS A 189 -9.12 9.56 9.74
CA CYS A 189 -8.45 10.83 9.52
C CYS A 189 -6.95 10.57 9.31
N TRP A 190 -6.37 11.25 8.33
CA TRP A 190 -4.99 11.03 7.93
C TRP A 190 -4.37 12.36 7.48
N PRO A 191 -3.20 12.76 8.00
CA PRO A 191 -2.56 14.02 7.62
C PRO A 191 -2.05 13.97 6.18
N ASP A 192 -2.05 15.12 5.50
CA ASP A 192 -1.46 15.21 4.17
C ASP A 192 0.05 15.43 4.26
N PHE A 193 0.79 14.34 4.44
CA PHE A 193 2.25 14.36 4.43
C PHE A 193 2.90 14.92 3.14
N SER A 194 2.11 15.15 2.09
CA SER A 194 2.59 15.69 0.83
C SER A 194 2.65 17.22 0.80
N THR A 195 1.92 17.90 1.69
CA THR A 195 1.78 19.37 1.77
C THR A 195 1.88 19.92 3.20
N GLU A 196 1.66 19.09 4.21
CA GLU A 196 1.67 19.47 5.62
C GLU A 196 2.86 18.83 6.35
N VAL A 197 3.26 19.44 7.47
CA VAL A 197 4.28 18.90 8.38
C VAL A 197 3.76 18.86 9.81
N PRO A 198 4.28 17.95 10.65
CA PRO A 198 3.85 17.84 12.04
C PRO A 198 4.01 19.18 12.79
N PRO A 199 3.11 19.51 13.74
CA PRO A 199 3.22 20.72 14.53
C PRO A 199 4.57 20.81 15.24
N GLY A 200 5.22 21.98 15.14
CA GLY A 200 6.53 22.22 15.74
C GLY A 200 7.72 21.65 14.97
N VAL A 201 7.51 21.05 13.79
CA VAL A 201 8.58 20.57 12.92
C VAL A 201 8.78 21.54 11.76
N ASN A 202 10.05 21.89 11.49
CA ASN A 202 10.37 22.71 10.32
C ASN A 202 10.03 21.94 9.03
N PRO A 203 9.29 22.56 8.09
CA PRO A 203 8.92 21.91 6.85
C PRO A 203 10.16 21.43 6.08
N ARG A 204 10.21 20.15 5.74
CA ARG A 204 11.14 19.63 4.73
C ARG A 204 10.31 19.19 3.52
N SER A 205 10.63 19.77 2.37
CA SER A 205 9.95 19.46 1.10
C SER A 205 10.22 18.02 0.64
N ASP A 206 11.41 17.49 0.93
CA ASP A 206 11.92 16.23 0.38
C ASP A 206 12.44 15.28 1.46
N LEU A 207 12.40 13.97 1.17
CA LEU A 207 12.85 12.91 2.06
C LEU A 207 14.37 12.76 2.07
N ARG A 208 14.90 12.44 3.23
CA ARG A 208 16.27 11.94 3.43
C ARG A 208 16.18 10.45 3.72
N LEU A 209 16.85 9.64 2.91
CA LEU A 209 16.91 8.19 3.08
C LEU A 209 18.24 7.77 3.67
N ILE A 210 18.24 6.69 4.44
CA ILE A 210 19.46 5.97 4.86
C ILE A 210 19.38 4.52 4.41
N THR A 211 20.45 3.98 3.84
CA THR A 211 20.47 2.57 3.42
C THR A 211 20.38 1.64 4.62
N SER A 212 19.68 0.50 4.46
CA SER A 212 19.70 -0.55 5.47
C SER A 212 21.11 -1.09 5.70
N ARG A 213 21.36 -1.59 6.91
CA ARG A 213 22.62 -2.28 7.25
C ARG A 213 22.69 -3.64 6.54
N ASN A 214 23.90 -4.17 6.39
CA ASN A 214 24.14 -5.46 5.70
C ASN A 214 23.46 -6.65 6.41
N ASP A 215 23.23 -6.56 7.72
CA ASP A 215 22.56 -7.58 8.54
C ASP A 215 21.03 -7.43 8.55
N THR A 216 20.50 -6.41 7.88
CA THR A 216 19.09 -6.03 7.95
C THR A 216 18.47 -6.06 6.56
N ILE A 217 17.57 -7.02 6.34
CA ILE A 217 16.83 -7.18 5.09
C ILE A 217 15.33 -7.05 5.32
N ARG A 218 14.64 -6.33 4.43
CA ARG A 218 13.17 -6.17 4.51
C ARG A 218 12.43 -7.43 4.09
N ALA A 219 12.92 -8.05 3.03
CA ALA A 219 12.34 -9.24 2.40
C ALA A 219 13.42 -9.92 1.55
N TRP A 220 13.22 -11.21 1.25
CA TRP A 220 14.16 -12.03 0.48
C TRP A 220 13.42 -12.89 -0.56
N PRO A 221 14.10 -13.34 -1.64
CA PRO A 221 13.52 -14.27 -2.61
C PRO A 221 13.02 -15.55 -1.93
N GLY A 222 11.81 -15.98 -2.27
CA GLY A 222 11.11 -17.08 -1.59
C GLY A 222 10.38 -16.69 -0.30
N GLY A 223 10.56 -15.45 0.18
CA GLY A 223 9.82 -14.90 1.31
C GLY A 223 8.38 -14.50 0.96
N PHE A 224 7.91 -13.40 1.55
CA PHE A 224 6.55 -12.90 1.38
C PHE A 224 6.49 -11.36 1.28
N GLY A 225 7.58 -10.73 0.84
CA GLY A 225 7.69 -9.27 0.68
C GLY A 225 6.68 -8.68 -0.32
N TYR A 226 6.23 -9.48 -1.28
CA TYR A 226 5.19 -9.14 -2.25
C TYR A 226 3.76 -9.06 -1.69
N ALA A 227 3.52 -9.59 -0.49
CA ALA A 227 2.22 -9.60 0.16
C ALA A 227 2.14 -8.51 1.26
N LYS A 228 0.97 -7.93 1.45
CA LYS A 228 0.75 -6.86 2.43
C LYS A 228 0.34 -7.43 3.79
N VAL A 229 1.26 -8.20 4.38
CA VAL A 229 1.06 -8.92 5.65
C VAL A 229 1.75 -8.19 6.80
N GLY A 230 1.17 -8.23 8.00
CA GLY A 230 1.71 -7.51 9.17
C GLY A 230 3.16 -7.87 9.50
N ALA A 231 3.56 -9.13 9.25
CA ALA A 231 4.91 -9.64 9.49
C ALA A 231 6.01 -8.92 8.68
N ASN A 232 5.66 -8.25 7.57
CA ASN A 232 6.62 -7.45 6.78
C ASN A 232 6.92 -6.06 7.38
N TYR A 233 6.17 -5.65 8.41
CA TYR A 233 6.23 -4.30 8.97
C TYR A 233 6.74 -4.28 10.41
N GLY A 234 6.28 -5.19 11.27
CA GLY A 234 6.70 -5.21 12.68
C GLY A 234 8.23 -5.17 12.89
N PRO A 235 9.00 -6.08 12.25
CA PRO A 235 10.46 -6.09 12.37
C PRO A 235 11.15 -4.83 11.82
N SER A 236 10.53 -4.09 10.89
CA SER A 236 11.16 -2.94 10.25
C SER A 236 11.16 -1.68 11.11
N PHE A 237 10.36 -1.64 12.18
CA PHE A 237 10.28 -0.49 13.09
C PHE A 237 11.60 -0.21 13.82
N ALA A 238 12.41 -1.23 14.11
CA ALA A 238 13.72 -1.04 14.73
C ALA A 238 14.62 -0.17 13.83
N SER A 239 14.78 -0.56 12.56
CA SER A 239 15.57 0.20 11.59
C SER A 239 14.97 1.59 11.30
N HIS A 240 13.65 1.71 11.31
CA HIS A 240 12.98 3.01 11.14
C HIS A 240 13.28 3.95 12.32
N CYS A 241 13.24 3.44 13.55
CA CYS A 241 13.59 4.21 14.74
C CYS A 241 15.05 4.69 14.69
N GLU A 242 15.98 3.79 14.34
CA GLU A 242 17.39 4.15 14.15
C GLU A 242 17.59 5.23 13.07
N ALA A 243 16.90 5.11 11.93
CA ALA A 243 16.95 6.09 10.86
C ALA A 243 16.46 7.47 11.33
N GLN A 244 15.33 7.52 12.03
CA GLN A 244 14.78 8.76 12.58
C GLN A 244 15.72 9.41 13.61
N GLN A 245 16.31 8.61 14.50
CA GLN A 245 17.31 9.08 15.47
C GLN A 245 18.56 9.65 14.77
N ALA A 246 18.94 9.08 13.62
CA ALA A 246 20.02 9.59 12.77
C ALA A 246 19.61 10.78 11.89
N GLY A 247 18.37 11.27 11.98
CA GLY A 247 17.87 12.44 11.24
C GLY A 247 17.42 12.14 9.79
N TYR A 248 17.16 10.88 9.48
CA TYR A 248 16.63 10.41 8.19
C TYR A 248 15.16 10.00 8.30
N ASP A 249 14.40 10.23 7.24
CA ASP A 249 12.95 10.04 7.25
C ASP A 249 12.56 8.58 7.02
N GLN A 250 13.32 7.84 6.19
CA GLN A 250 13.05 6.44 5.87
C GLN A 250 14.33 5.64 5.58
N VAL A 251 14.21 4.31 5.67
CA VAL A 251 15.25 3.37 5.29
C VAL A 251 15.11 3.01 3.81
N LEU A 252 16.16 3.17 3.00
CA LEU A 252 16.27 2.56 1.68
C LEU A 252 16.75 1.12 1.84
N TRP A 253 15.86 0.16 1.60
CA TRP A 253 16.13 -1.25 1.80
C TRP A 253 17.03 -1.81 0.70
N LEU A 254 18.16 -2.37 1.11
CA LEU A 254 19.10 -3.06 0.24
C LEU A 254 18.97 -4.58 0.40
N LEU A 255 19.24 -5.33 -0.67
CA LEU A 255 19.23 -6.78 -0.68
C LEU A 255 20.54 -7.35 -1.24
N GLY A 256 21.11 -8.31 -0.51
CA GLY A 256 22.33 -9.03 -0.90
C GLY A 256 23.60 -8.17 -0.81
N ASP A 257 24.75 -8.83 -0.96
CA ASP A 257 26.07 -8.21 -0.78
C ASP A 257 26.37 -7.09 -1.80
N GLU A 258 25.73 -7.17 -2.97
CA GLU A 258 25.82 -6.14 -4.02
C GLU A 258 25.03 -4.87 -3.65
N GLY A 259 24.15 -4.92 -2.64
CA GLY A 259 23.33 -3.80 -2.23
C GLY A 259 22.25 -3.46 -3.26
N LEU A 260 21.47 -4.45 -3.70
CA LEU A 260 20.37 -4.25 -4.64
C LEU A 260 19.31 -3.35 -4.03
N VAL A 261 18.95 -2.27 -4.73
CA VAL A 261 17.93 -1.33 -4.27
C VAL A 261 16.55 -1.95 -4.43
N THR A 262 15.74 -1.92 -3.36
CA THR A 262 14.39 -2.52 -3.35
C THR A 262 13.29 -1.48 -3.13
N GLU A 263 13.06 -1.07 -1.89
CA GLU A 263 11.99 -0.16 -1.47
C GLU A 263 12.52 0.88 -0.48
N ALA A 264 11.80 1.98 -0.27
CA ALA A 264 12.12 2.99 0.72
C ALA A 264 11.00 3.05 1.77
N GLY A 265 11.31 2.67 3.00
CA GLY A 265 10.32 2.50 4.07
C GLY A 265 9.25 1.49 3.65
N ALA A 266 8.01 1.96 3.52
CA ALA A 266 6.86 1.19 3.04
C ALA A 266 6.40 1.60 1.62
N SER A 267 7.27 2.26 0.85
CA SER A 267 7.00 2.82 -0.49
C SER A 267 7.95 2.23 -1.53
N ASN A 268 7.49 2.15 -2.78
CA ASN A 268 8.37 1.77 -3.88
C ASN A 268 9.34 2.91 -4.21
N PHE A 269 10.56 2.58 -4.61
CA PHE A 269 11.62 3.55 -4.94
C PHE A 269 11.80 3.69 -6.45
N PHE A 270 12.08 4.93 -6.88
CA PHE A 270 12.35 5.30 -8.26
C PHE A 270 13.57 6.21 -8.33
N ALA A 271 14.37 6.05 -9.39
CA ALA A 271 15.47 6.96 -9.73
C ALA A 271 15.41 7.31 -11.22
N VAL A 272 15.62 8.59 -11.56
CA VAL A 272 15.77 9.04 -12.94
C VAL A 272 17.24 9.25 -13.21
N VAL A 273 17.79 8.49 -14.17
CA VAL A 273 19.20 8.52 -14.53
C VAL A 273 19.32 8.79 -16.03
N ARG A 274 20.21 9.69 -16.43
CA ARG A 274 20.54 9.89 -17.84
C ARG A 274 21.40 8.72 -18.33
N ASP A 275 20.95 8.03 -19.37
CA ASP A 275 21.73 6.99 -20.02
C ASP A 275 22.97 7.59 -20.71
N GLU A 276 24.15 7.07 -20.41
CA GLU A 276 25.44 7.62 -20.84
C GLU A 276 25.61 7.56 -22.38
N LYS A 277 25.00 6.59 -23.05
CA LYS A 277 25.15 6.40 -24.50
C LYS A 277 24.16 7.22 -25.30
N THR A 278 22.90 7.22 -24.87
CA THR A 278 21.80 7.85 -25.61
C THR A 278 21.51 9.27 -25.11
N SER A 279 22.05 9.66 -23.97
CA SER A 279 21.71 10.88 -23.24
C SER A 279 20.22 11.00 -22.87
N LYS A 280 19.42 9.94 -23.05
CA LYS A 280 18.00 9.94 -22.69
C LYS A 280 17.81 9.64 -21.19
N PRO A 281 16.87 10.30 -20.51
CA PRO A 281 16.46 9.92 -19.16
C PRO A 281 15.84 8.52 -19.12
N VAL A 282 16.19 7.76 -18.08
CA VAL A 282 15.64 6.44 -17.78
C VAL A 282 15.08 6.44 -16.35
N LEU A 283 13.81 6.08 -16.20
CA LEU A 283 13.16 5.83 -14.92
C LEU A 283 13.43 4.39 -14.48
N LEU A 284 14.26 4.23 -13.47
CA LEU A 284 14.61 2.96 -12.84
C LEU A 284 13.68 2.65 -11.67
N THR A 285 13.20 1.41 -11.59
CA THR A 285 12.55 0.86 -10.38
C THR A 285 12.80 -0.64 -10.29
N ALA A 286 12.83 -1.18 -9.07
CA ALA A 286 13.08 -2.60 -8.85
C ALA A 286 11.96 -3.46 -9.47
N PRO A 287 12.28 -4.61 -10.10
CA PRO A 287 11.31 -5.46 -10.77
C PRO A 287 10.53 -6.31 -9.76
N LEU A 288 9.37 -6.80 -10.18
CA LEU A 288 8.50 -7.66 -9.34
C LEU A 288 8.82 -9.16 -9.44
N THR A 289 9.76 -9.54 -10.32
CA THR A 289 10.05 -10.94 -10.71
C THR A 289 10.39 -11.83 -9.52
N ASP A 290 11.13 -11.30 -8.54
CA ASP A 290 11.66 -12.08 -7.43
C ASP A 290 10.73 -12.11 -6.21
N ARG A 291 9.56 -11.46 -6.33
CA ARG A 291 8.55 -11.36 -5.25
C ARG A 291 9.07 -10.76 -3.93
N VAL A 292 10.13 -9.96 -4.01
CA VAL A 292 10.68 -9.19 -2.88
C VAL A 292 9.93 -7.85 -2.73
N ILE A 293 9.49 -7.25 -3.83
CA ILE A 293 8.87 -5.92 -3.87
C ILE A 293 7.36 -6.04 -3.74
N LEU A 294 6.74 -5.12 -2.98
CA LEU A 294 5.28 -5.00 -2.96
C LEU A 294 4.81 -4.34 -4.27
N ASP A 295 3.86 -4.97 -4.98
CA ASP A 295 3.27 -4.37 -6.19
C ASP A 295 2.35 -3.20 -5.82
N GLY A 296 2.94 -2.02 -5.65
CA GLY A 296 2.26 -0.79 -5.27
C GLY A 296 1.26 -0.32 -6.33
N VAL A 297 0.04 0.03 -5.93
CA VAL A 297 -0.96 0.65 -6.82
C VAL A 297 -0.42 1.96 -7.40
N THR A 298 0.21 2.79 -6.56
CA THR A 298 0.86 4.04 -7.01
C THR A 298 2.04 3.76 -7.94
N ARG A 299 2.90 2.77 -7.63
CA ARG A 299 4.00 2.34 -8.52
C ARG A 299 3.47 1.98 -9.90
N ARG A 300 2.42 1.15 -9.97
CA ARG A 300 1.80 0.76 -11.25
C ARG A 300 1.29 1.99 -12.00
N SER A 301 0.57 2.88 -11.32
CA SER A 301 0.08 4.11 -11.95
C SER A 301 1.19 5.05 -12.43
N VAL A 302 2.32 5.13 -11.73
CA VAL A 302 3.50 5.88 -12.19
C VAL A 302 4.00 5.30 -13.52
N LEU A 303 4.21 3.98 -13.59
CA LEU A 303 4.69 3.32 -14.81
C LEU A 303 3.70 3.50 -15.97
N ASP A 304 2.41 3.28 -15.71
CA ASP A 304 1.34 3.45 -16.70
C ASP A 304 1.30 4.91 -17.24
N LEU A 305 1.39 5.91 -16.36
CA LEU A 305 1.38 7.33 -16.75
C LEU A 305 2.62 7.73 -17.55
N VAL A 306 3.80 7.28 -17.14
CA VAL A 306 5.06 7.58 -17.86
C VAL A 306 5.03 6.95 -19.24
N GLN A 307 4.60 5.70 -19.35
CA GLN A 307 4.49 5.03 -20.65
C GLN A 307 3.49 5.72 -21.58
N ASN A 308 2.38 6.25 -21.04
CA ASN A 308 1.32 6.88 -21.84
C ASN A 308 1.60 8.35 -22.18
N ARG A 309 2.27 9.10 -21.29
CA ARG A 309 2.43 10.56 -21.42
C ARG A 309 3.86 11.02 -21.71
N LEU A 310 4.86 10.17 -21.46
CA LEU A 310 6.28 10.53 -21.50
C LEU A 310 7.15 9.54 -22.27
N SER A 311 6.59 8.60 -23.04
CA SER A 311 7.36 7.54 -23.71
C SER A 311 8.44 8.06 -24.67
N GLU A 312 8.29 9.27 -25.21
CA GLU A 312 9.31 9.92 -26.04
C GLU A 312 10.40 10.63 -25.22
N GLU A 313 10.08 11.04 -23.98
CA GLU A 313 10.94 11.82 -23.08
C GLU A 313 11.69 10.97 -22.05
N LEU A 314 11.09 9.87 -21.58
CA LEU A 314 11.53 9.09 -20.42
C LEU A 314 11.33 7.59 -20.66
N GLU A 315 12.44 6.85 -20.77
CA GLU A 315 12.41 5.39 -20.88
C GLU A 315 12.07 4.77 -19.52
N VAL A 316 11.18 3.78 -19.48
CA VAL A 316 10.88 3.01 -18.27
C VAL A 316 11.72 1.73 -18.24
N ARG A 317 12.40 1.47 -17.12
CA ARG A 317 13.17 0.23 -16.93
C ARG A 317 12.93 -0.37 -15.54
N GLU A 318 12.09 -1.41 -15.52
CA GLU A 318 11.90 -2.29 -14.36
C GLU A 318 13.08 -3.29 -14.29
N ALA A 319 14.18 -2.90 -13.64
CA ALA A 319 15.42 -3.68 -13.62
C ALA A 319 16.08 -3.68 -12.24
N LYS A 320 16.90 -4.70 -11.99
CA LYS A 320 17.77 -4.74 -10.81
C LYS A 320 18.89 -3.74 -10.99
N PHE A 321 19.10 -2.90 -9.98
CA PHE A 321 20.22 -1.98 -9.88
C PHE A 321 20.67 -1.91 -8.41
N THR A 322 21.94 -1.62 -8.21
CA THR A 322 22.59 -1.56 -6.90
C THR A 322 22.69 -0.12 -6.42
N ILE A 323 22.94 0.04 -5.12
CA ILE A 323 23.28 1.36 -4.57
C ILE A 323 24.58 1.91 -5.18
N LYS A 324 25.51 1.02 -5.58
CA LYS A 324 26.74 1.39 -6.28
C LYS A 324 26.46 1.94 -7.68
N ASP A 325 25.45 1.43 -8.38
CA ASP A 325 25.03 1.98 -9.67
C ASP A 325 24.46 3.40 -9.52
N VAL A 326 23.65 3.62 -8.47
CA VAL A 326 23.13 4.96 -8.13
C VAL A 326 24.26 5.92 -7.78
N GLU A 327 25.23 5.47 -6.98
CA GLU A 327 26.42 6.25 -6.64
C GLU A 327 27.26 6.58 -7.88
N ALA A 328 27.51 5.61 -8.76
CA ALA A 328 28.27 5.82 -9.98
C ALA A 328 27.58 6.83 -10.90
N ALA A 329 26.26 6.73 -11.07
CA ALA A 329 25.47 7.70 -11.81
C ALA A 329 25.55 9.10 -11.19
N TRP A 330 25.49 9.20 -9.87
CA TRP A 330 25.64 10.47 -9.16
C TRP A 330 27.03 11.10 -9.36
N ARG A 331 28.12 10.33 -9.17
CA ARG A 331 29.50 10.81 -9.36
C ARG A 331 29.76 11.30 -10.79
N LYS A 332 29.07 10.71 -11.78
CA LYS A 332 29.14 11.12 -13.19
C LYS A 332 28.20 12.28 -13.55
N GLY A 333 27.39 12.79 -12.61
CA GLY A 333 26.38 13.82 -12.88
C GLY A 333 25.20 13.33 -13.73
N LEU A 334 24.96 12.03 -13.78
CA LEU A 334 23.89 11.40 -14.56
C LEU A 334 22.61 11.17 -13.75
N LEU A 335 22.67 11.10 -12.42
CA LEU A 335 21.51 10.99 -11.55
C LEU A 335 20.75 12.33 -11.51
N GLN A 336 19.49 12.33 -11.97
CA GLN A 336 18.70 13.56 -12.14
C GLN A 336 17.68 13.78 -11.01
N GLU A 337 16.98 12.71 -10.62
CA GLU A 337 15.92 12.73 -9.60
C GLU A 337 15.86 11.38 -8.89
N ALA A 338 15.37 11.38 -7.65
CA ALA A 338 14.92 10.18 -6.97
C ALA A 338 13.64 10.50 -6.20
N PHE A 339 12.70 9.55 -6.17
CA PHE A 339 11.44 9.72 -5.45
C PHE A 339 10.89 8.38 -4.98
N VAL A 340 10.01 8.44 -3.99
CA VAL A 340 9.26 7.28 -3.50
C VAL A 340 7.81 7.38 -3.92
N SER A 341 7.16 6.24 -4.15
CA SER A 341 5.74 6.17 -4.47
C SER A 341 4.95 5.28 -3.50
N GLY A 342 3.82 5.76 -3.02
CA GLY A 342 2.92 5.00 -2.16
C GLY A 342 1.71 5.81 -1.71
N THR A 343 0.64 5.15 -1.25
CA THR A 343 -0.65 5.78 -0.92
C THR A 343 -0.53 6.95 0.07
N ALA A 344 0.41 6.91 1.00
CA ALA A 344 0.59 7.96 2.01
C ALA A 344 0.98 9.31 1.38
N PHE A 345 2.00 9.33 0.53
CA PHE A 345 2.60 10.54 -0.05
C PHE A 345 2.26 10.77 -1.53
N PHE A 346 1.69 9.77 -2.19
CA PHE A 346 1.64 9.61 -3.65
C PHE A 346 3.02 9.55 -4.27
N ILE A 347 3.66 10.70 -4.41
CA ILE A 347 5.05 10.87 -4.82
C ILE A 347 5.68 11.88 -3.88
N LYS A 348 6.85 11.52 -3.35
CA LYS A 348 7.68 12.41 -2.55
C LYS A 348 9.11 12.28 -3.02
N ASN A 349 9.72 13.42 -3.35
CA ASN A 349 11.10 13.47 -3.81
C ASN A 349 12.06 13.11 -2.68
N VAL A 350 13.25 12.67 -3.07
CA VAL A 350 14.36 12.36 -2.18
C VAL A 350 15.44 13.40 -2.42
N SER A 351 15.88 14.06 -1.35
CA SER A 351 16.96 15.05 -1.37
C SER A 351 18.32 14.44 -1.10
N THR A 352 18.39 13.42 -0.25
CA THR A 352 19.64 12.76 0.14
C THR A 352 19.43 11.26 0.34
N ILE A 353 20.41 10.46 -0.06
CA ILE A 353 20.53 9.04 0.31
C ILE A 353 21.87 8.84 1.02
N ARG A 354 21.84 8.48 2.31
CA ARG A 354 23.02 8.12 3.10
C ARG A 354 23.41 6.67 2.81
N VAL A 355 24.65 6.48 2.35
CA VAL A 355 25.25 5.19 2.03
C VAL A 355 26.50 5.03 2.90
N GLY A 356 26.44 4.15 3.90
CA GLY A 356 27.51 4.02 4.89
C GLY A 356 27.86 5.37 5.52
N ASP A 357 29.08 5.86 5.23
CA ASP A 357 29.60 7.11 5.80
C ASP A 357 29.49 8.36 4.92
N PHE A 358 28.87 8.27 3.74
CA PHE A 358 28.74 9.40 2.82
C PHE A 358 27.29 9.62 2.34
N ASN A 359 27.01 10.81 1.82
CA ASN A 359 25.70 11.17 1.27
C ASN A 359 25.76 11.25 -0.26
N ILE A 360 24.74 10.71 -0.91
CA ILE A 360 24.37 11.00 -2.29
C ILE A 360 23.32 12.11 -2.20
N ASP A 361 23.74 13.35 -2.43
CA ASP A 361 22.84 14.50 -2.45
C ASP A 361 22.29 14.70 -3.86
N LEU A 362 20.96 14.63 -3.99
CA LEU A 362 20.29 14.78 -5.28
C LEU A 362 20.33 16.25 -5.73
N PRO A 363 20.42 16.51 -7.05
CA PRO A 363 20.41 17.87 -7.57
C PRO A 363 19.17 18.62 -7.10
N GLN A 364 19.37 19.78 -6.47
CA GLN A 364 18.29 20.68 -6.11
C GLN A 364 17.70 21.25 -7.41
N LYS A 365 16.52 20.77 -7.82
CA LYS A 365 15.76 21.39 -8.89
C LYS A 365 14.92 22.53 -8.31
N GLN A 366 14.73 23.59 -9.08
CA GLN A 366 13.70 24.57 -8.74
C GLN A 366 12.36 23.83 -8.68
N ASP A 367 11.56 24.10 -7.65
CA ASP A 367 10.21 23.54 -7.50
C ASP A 367 9.23 24.26 -8.45
N ASP A 368 9.54 24.25 -9.74
CA ASP A 368 8.77 24.86 -10.82
C ASP A 368 7.82 23.84 -11.49
N GLY A 369 7.78 22.61 -10.97
CA GLY A 369 6.97 21.52 -11.51
C GLY A 369 7.53 20.87 -12.78
N SER A 370 8.74 21.23 -13.23
CA SER A 370 9.35 20.65 -14.45
C SER A 370 9.92 19.24 -14.26
N GLY A 371 10.20 18.86 -13.02
CA GLY A 371 10.71 17.52 -12.69
C GLY A 371 9.71 16.40 -13.02
N PHE A 372 10.22 15.20 -13.31
CA PHE A 372 9.37 14.06 -13.63
C PHE A 372 8.49 13.66 -12.45
N GLY A 373 9.04 13.58 -11.24
CA GLY A 373 8.28 13.27 -10.02
C GLY A 373 7.09 14.23 -9.80
N PRO A 374 7.32 15.56 -9.76
CA PRO A 374 6.26 16.57 -9.67
C PRO A 374 5.19 16.50 -10.77
N ARG A 375 5.58 16.34 -12.05
CA ARG A 375 4.62 16.19 -13.18
C ARG A 375 3.68 15.00 -12.96
N ILE A 376 4.25 13.84 -12.61
CA ILE A 376 3.48 12.61 -12.37
C ILE A 376 2.58 12.79 -11.14
N LYS A 377 3.06 13.46 -10.09
CA LYS A 377 2.27 13.78 -8.90
C LYS A 377 1.06 14.65 -9.25
N SER A 378 1.24 15.65 -10.13
CA SER A 378 0.16 16.50 -10.61
C SER A 378 -0.92 15.67 -11.32
N TRP A 379 -0.55 14.84 -12.28
CA TRP A 379 -1.51 14.00 -13.00
C TRP A 379 -2.28 13.04 -12.08
N LEU A 380 -1.60 12.44 -11.10
CA LEU A 380 -2.27 11.61 -10.09
C LEU A 380 -3.27 12.43 -9.28
N LYS A 381 -2.93 13.65 -8.89
CA LYS A 381 -3.85 14.56 -8.19
C LYS A 381 -5.04 14.94 -9.06
N ASP A 382 -4.82 15.26 -10.33
CA ASP A 382 -5.89 15.63 -11.27
C ASP A 382 -6.91 14.49 -11.39
N ILE A 383 -6.45 13.24 -11.50
CA ILE A 383 -7.35 12.07 -11.51
C ILE A 383 -8.09 11.90 -10.18
N MET A 384 -7.37 11.98 -9.05
CA MET A 384 -7.94 11.72 -7.72
C MET A 384 -8.95 12.79 -7.27
N PHE A 385 -8.69 14.06 -7.60
CA PHE A 385 -9.49 15.20 -7.18
C PHE A 385 -10.41 15.76 -8.29
N GLY A 386 -10.52 15.06 -9.43
CA GLY A 386 -11.47 15.40 -10.50
C GLY A 386 -11.05 16.57 -11.40
N GLY A 387 -9.76 16.88 -11.47
CA GLY A 387 -9.19 17.73 -12.53
C GLY A 387 -9.11 17.03 -13.89
N GLU A 388 -9.10 15.69 -13.89
CA GLU A 388 -9.14 14.85 -15.08
C GLU A 388 -10.16 13.72 -14.89
N ASP A 389 -11.08 13.55 -15.84
CA ASP A 389 -11.98 12.38 -15.85
C ASP A 389 -11.23 11.15 -16.37
N HIS A 390 -11.09 10.14 -15.53
CA HIS A 390 -10.29 8.95 -15.83
C HIS A 390 -10.85 7.74 -15.11
N GLU A 391 -10.83 6.57 -15.78
CA GLU A 391 -11.30 5.27 -15.26
C GLU A 391 -10.69 4.84 -13.92
N TRP A 392 -9.57 5.45 -13.49
CA TRP A 392 -8.92 5.13 -12.23
C TRP A 392 -9.59 5.81 -11.02
N GLY A 393 -10.33 6.90 -11.26
CA GLY A 393 -11.11 7.62 -10.25
C GLY A 393 -12.54 7.09 -10.18
N VAL A 394 -12.74 5.97 -9.48
CA VAL A 394 -14.05 5.31 -9.33
C VAL A 394 -14.95 6.16 -8.45
N ILE A 395 -16.02 6.68 -9.01
CA ILE A 395 -17.00 7.52 -8.29
C ILE A 395 -17.75 6.66 -7.25
N VAL A 396 -17.95 7.24 -6.07
CA VAL A 396 -18.84 6.72 -5.04
C VAL A 396 -20.05 7.65 -4.97
N GLU A 397 -21.16 7.20 -5.54
CA GLU A 397 -22.46 7.90 -5.50
C GLU A 397 -23.17 7.69 -4.17
#